data_AF-A0A7X7QLR9-F1
#
_entry.id   AF-A0A7X7QLR9-F1
#
_cell.length_a   1.000
_cell.length_b   1.000
_cell.length_c   1.000
_cell.angle_alpha   90.00
_cell.angle_beta   90.00
_cell.angle_gamma   90.00
#
_symmetry.space_group_name_H-M   'P 1'
#
loop_
_entity.id
_entity.type
_entity.pdbx_description
1 polymer ?
#
loop_
_entity_poly.entity_id
_entity_poly.type
_entity_poly.pdbx_seq_one_letter_code
_entity_poly.pdbx_strand_id
1 'polypeptide(L)'
;MRNRPEASRTCLAAAILAIATVSIAASAQPADSDGDGIPDSVETQLGLPPDLPQRLVPAAQSPSRGDSDQEAAINAPDILSAAVCHVGARRLLFQVEFAGPAVFTGSTFIIYLDMDNDPDTGRVDPHHGGIDVMVSVSGDSVSTTFHNADYAHTTTLAGTVDGHLLWVAMDAPLSPRDGTLALGLHLLAQRKGGASDSTRHAVVTVPVQTDVAVPKADFGRSGSLRPLTDYRYVDDQVKLE
;
A
#
# COMPACT_ATOMS: atom_id res chain seq x y z
N MET A 1 38.47 -83.61 -1.77
CA MET A 1 38.41 -82.96 -3.10
C MET A 1 36.95 -82.90 -3.55
N ARG A 2 36.47 -81.70 -3.93
CA ARG A 2 35.26 -81.33 -4.73
C ARG A 2 33.88 -81.62 -4.11
N ASN A 3 33.11 -80.59 -3.66
CA ASN A 3 32.16 -79.69 -4.41
C ASN A 3 31.02 -80.48 -5.08
N ARG A 4 29.70 -80.20 -4.98
CA ARG A 4 28.79 -79.06 -4.64
C ARG A 4 27.31 -79.64 -4.75
N PRO A 5 26.14 -78.93 -4.72
CA PRO A 5 25.74 -77.56 -4.31
C PRO A 5 24.35 -77.44 -3.56
N GLU A 6 24.00 -76.18 -3.23
CA GLU A 6 22.65 -75.54 -3.31
C GLU A 6 21.51 -75.74 -2.29
N ALA A 7 21.14 -74.64 -1.61
CA ALA A 7 19.81 -73.99 -1.65
C ALA A 7 19.81 -72.79 -0.67
N SER A 8 20.19 -71.58 -1.09
CA SER A 8 19.26 -70.53 -1.54
C SER A 8 17.99 -70.38 -0.69
N ARG A 9 18.04 -69.50 0.32
CA ARG A 9 16.86 -68.84 0.91
C ARG A 9 17.21 -67.40 1.26
N THR A 10 17.33 -66.57 0.24
CA THR A 10 17.26 -65.11 0.36
C THR A 10 15.79 -64.76 0.64
N CYS A 11 15.48 -64.39 1.88
CA CYS A 11 14.22 -63.72 2.20
C CYS A 11 14.27 -62.32 1.59
N LEU A 12 13.53 -62.13 0.50
CA LEU A 12 13.34 -60.85 -0.16
C LEU A 12 12.44 -59.98 0.75
N ALA A 13 13.04 -59.08 1.53
CA ALA A 13 12.30 -58.03 2.21
C ALA A 13 11.89 -56.98 1.17
N ALA A 14 10.63 -57.00 0.76
CA ALA A 14 10.05 -55.95 -0.08
C ALA A 14 9.88 -54.68 0.77
N ALA A 15 10.85 -53.78 0.69
CA ALA A 15 10.71 -52.42 1.20
C ALA A 15 9.88 -51.61 0.19
N ILE A 16 8.58 -51.51 0.45
CA ILE A 16 7.70 -50.56 -0.24
C ILE A 16 8.05 -49.17 0.30
N LEU A 17 8.86 -48.42 -0.44
CA LEU A 17 9.14 -47.01 -0.17
C LEU A 17 7.89 -46.20 -0.56
N ALA A 18 7.03 -45.93 0.41
CA ALA A 18 5.96 -44.96 0.26
C ALA A 18 6.59 -43.56 0.17
N ILE A 19 6.74 -43.05 -1.06
CA ILE A 19 7.10 -41.64 -1.29
C ILE A 19 5.86 -40.82 -0.95
N ALA A 20 5.80 -40.32 0.28
CA ALA A 20 4.84 -39.30 0.66
C ALA A 20 5.19 -38.01 -0.09
N THR A 21 4.45 -37.71 -1.15
CA THR A 21 4.49 -36.41 -1.81
C THR A 21 3.93 -35.37 -0.85
N VAL A 22 4.84 -34.72 -0.11
CA VAL A 22 4.54 -33.48 0.62
C VAL A 22 4.34 -32.42 -0.45
N SER A 23 3.08 -32.14 -0.80
CA SER A 23 2.72 -30.96 -1.57
C SER A 23 2.96 -29.74 -0.68
N ILE A 24 4.16 -29.19 -0.74
CA ILE A 24 4.43 -27.85 -0.22
C ILE A 24 3.61 -26.93 -1.11
N ALA A 25 2.47 -26.45 -0.60
CA ALA A 25 1.74 -25.36 -1.22
C ALA A 25 2.66 -24.14 -1.17
N ALA A 26 3.46 -23.95 -2.23
CA ALA A 26 4.15 -22.70 -2.44
C ALA A 26 3.06 -21.64 -2.58
N SER A 27 2.93 -20.78 -1.59
CA SER A 27 2.20 -19.53 -1.73
C SER A 27 2.84 -18.80 -2.90
N ALA A 28 2.17 -18.78 -4.05
CA ALA A 28 2.62 -18.00 -5.18
C ALA A 28 2.68 -16.55 -4.71
N GLN A 29 3.88 -15.97 -4.67
CA GLN A 29 4.01 -14.54 -4.44
C GLN A 29 3.25 -13.81 -5.56
N PRO A 30 2.60 -12.67 -5.26
CA PRO A 30 2.08 -11.79 -6.29
C PRO A 30 3.17 -11.50 -7.34
N ALA A 31 2.78 -11.37 -8.60
CA ALA A 31 3.71 -10.94 -9.63
C ALA A 31 4.18 -9.52 -9.33
N ASP A 32 5.46 -9.27 -9.57
CA ASP A 32 6.17 -7.99 -9.40
C ASP A 32 7.19 -7.96 -10.55
N SER A 33 6.76 -7.40 -11.68
CA SER A 33 7.43 -7.53 -12.98
C SER A 33 8.72 -6.72 -13.07
N ASP A 34 8.80 -5.59 -12.37
CA ASP A 34 9.96 -4.71 -12.36
C ASP A 34 10.85 -4.84 -11.10
N GLY A 35 10.38 -5.59 -10.10
CA GLY A 35 11.14 -5.98 -8.92
C GLY A 35 11.27 -4.87 -7.88
N ASP A 36 10.35 -3.91 -7.87
CA ASP A 36 10.35 -2.77 -6.94
C ASP A 36 9.63 -3.07 -5.61
N GLY A 37 8.99 -4.23 -5.51
CA GLY A 37 8.23 -4.67 -4.34
C GLY A 37 6.75 -4.28 -4.36
N ILE A 38 6.24 -3.69 -5.45
CA ILE A 38 4.83 -3.38 -5.67
C ILE A 38 4.23 -4.50 -6.54
N PRO A 39 3.16 -5.17 -6.10
CA PRO A 39 2.50 -6.16 -6.95
C PRO A 39 1.95 -5.56 -8.25
N ASP A 40 2.08 -6.26 -9.38
CA ASP A 40 1.55 -5.86 -10.70
C ASP A 40 0.05 -5.50 -10.64
N SER A 41 -0.70 -6.15 -9.76
CA SER A 41 -2.12 -5.85 -9.53
C SER A 41 -2.35 -4.48 -8.89
N VAL A 42 -1.50 -4.09 -7.93
CA VAL A 42 -1.50 -2.76 -7.31
C VAL A 42 -1.09 -1.71 -8.34
N GLU A 43 -0.04 -1.98 -9.12
CA GLU A 43 0.41 -1.09 -10.19
C GLU A 43 -0.69 -0.84 -11.22
N THR A 44 -1.33 -1.91 -11.69
CA THR A 44 -2.43 -1.84 -12.65
C THR A 44 -3.59 -1.01 -12.10
N GLN A 45 -3.99 -1.26 -10.86
CA GLN A 45 -5.10 -0.55 -10.22
C GLN A 45 -4.81 0.94 -10.00
N LEU A 46 -3.57 1.28 -9.67
CA LEU A 46 -3.14 2.65 -9.41
C LEU A 46 -2.57 3.36 -10.64
N GLY A 47 -2.59 2.70 -11.80
CA GLY A 47 -2.03 3.22 -13.05
C GLY A 47 -0.55 3.61 -12.92
N LEU A 48 0.24 2.77 -12.25
CA LEU A 48 1.69 2.90 -12.20
C LEU A 48 2.30 2.33 -13.49
N PRO A 49 3.44 2.86 -13.98
CA PRO A 49 4.13 2.28 -15.12
C PRO A 49 4.71 0.88 -14.74
N PRO A 50 4.31 -0.20 -15.43
CA PRO A 50 4.55 -1.59 -15.01
C PRO A 50 5.98 -2.11 -15.22
N ASP A 51 6.83 -1.31 -15.89
CA ASP A 51 8.20 -1.67 -16.24
C ASP A 51 9.20 -0.64 -15.66
N LEU A 52 8.78 0.15 -14.67
CA LEU A 52 9.59 1.22 -14.11
C LEU A 52 9.55 1.19 -12.58
N PRO A 53 10.66 0.78 -11.94
CA PRO A 53 10.71 0.68 -10.49
C PRO A 53 10.41 2.01 -9.77
N GLN A 54 9.43 2.00 -8.88
CA GLN A 54 9.05 3.13 -8.05
C GLN A 54 10.01 3.29 -6.88
N ARG A 55 10.72 4.42 -6.84
CA ARG A 55 11.67 4.72 -5.75
C ARG A 55 10.96 5.41 -4.59
N LEU A 56 10.44 4.60 -3.66
CA LEU A 56 9.85 5.07 -2.41
C LEU A 56 10.91 5.70 -1.49
N VAL A 57 10.64 6.93 -1.05
CA VAL A 57 11.46 7.66 -0.08
C VAL A 57 10.75 7.63 1.27
N PRO A 58 11.40 7.14 2.35
CA PRO A 58 10.82 7.15 3.68
C PRO A 58 10.44 8.56 4.12
N ALA A 59 9.23 8.72 4.63
CA ALA A 59 8.63 9.99 4.98
C ALA A 59 8.29 10.10 6.47
N ALA A 60 7.72 9.05 7.05
CA ALA A 60 7.35 9.02 8.46
C ALA A 60 7.53 7.63 9.05
N GLN A 61 7.73 7.57 10.36
CA GLN A 61 7.81 6.34 11.15
C GLN A 61 7.07 6.52 12.47
N SER A 62 6.48 5.44 12.97
CA SER A 62 5.91 5.34 14.30
C SER A 62 6.36 4.02 14.94
N PRO A 63 6.68 3.99 16.24
CA PRO A 63 6.94 2.73 16.92
C PRO A 63 5.67 1.88 16.95
N SER A 64 5.78 0.58 16.66
CA SER A 64 4.66 -0.34 16.87
C SER A 64 4.20 -0.30 18.32
N ARG A 65 2.89 -0.31 18.51
CA ARG A 65 2.28 -0.47 19.84
C ARG A 65 2.33 -1.91 20.34
N GLY A 66 2.53 -2.88 19.45
CA GLY A 66 2.54 -4.30 19.80
C GLY A 66 1.16 -4.82 20.21
N ASP A 67 0.10 -4.26 19.64
CA ASP A 67 -1.28 -4.67 19.90
C ASP A 67 -1.44 -6.18 19.61
N SER A 68 -2.07 -6.91 20.54
CA SER A 68 -2.59 -8.24 20.27
C SER A 68 -3.77 -8.19 19.27
N ASP A 69 -4.18 -9.34 18.71
CA ASP A 69 -5.33 -9.42 17.80
C ASP A 69 -6.61 -8.81 18.40
N GLN A 70 -6.81 -8.96 19.72
CA GLN A 70 -7.96 -8.42 20.43
C GLN A 70 -7.89 -6.89 20.55
N GLU A 71 -6.70 -6.35 20.77
CA GLU A 71 -6.45 -4.90 20.84
C GLU A 71 -6.57 -4.27 19.45
N ALA A 72 -5.99 -4.89 18.42
CA ALA A 72 -6.11 -4.45 17.03
C ALA A 72 -7.58 -4.40 16.56
N ALA A 73 -8.44 -5.28 17.08
CA ALA A 73 -9.87 -5.28 16.77
C ALA A 73 -10.64 -4.07 17.34
N ILE A 74 -10.12 -3.40 18.38
CA ILE A 74 -10.79 -2.27 19.05
C ILE A 74 -10.04 -0.94 18.95
N ASN A 75 -8.74 -0.98 18.62
CA ASN A 75 -7.89 0.20 18.43
C ASN A 75 -7.90 0.65 16.96
N ALA A 76 -7.45 1.87 16.69
CA ALA A 76 -7.15 2.28 15.32
C ALA A 76 -5.97 1.45 14.76
N PRO A 77 -5.85 1.30 13.43
CA PRO A 77 -4.69 0.65 12.82
C PRO A 77 -3.36 1.18 13.38
N ASP A 78 -2.43 0.27 13.70
CA ASP A 78 -1.10 0.58 14.25
C ASP A 78 -0.16 0.95 13.11
N ILE A 79 0.20 2.23 13.01
CA ILE A 79 1.04 2.77 11.93
C ILE A 79 2.49 2.37 12.21
N LEU A 80 3.20 1.90 11.19
CA LEU A 80 4.64 1.64 11.28
C LEU A 80 5.44 2.67 10.49
N SER A 81 5.09 2.87 9.23
CA SER A 81 5.87 3.70 8.33
C SER A 81 5.01 4.30 7.23
N ALA A 82 5.52 5.37 6.63
CA ALA A 82 5.05 5.84 5.34
C ALA A 82 6.22 6.24 4.46
N ALA A 83 6.04 6.04 3.15
CA ALA A 83 6.97 6.43 2.12
C ALA A 83 6.24 7.07 0.94
N VAL A 84 6.96 7.90 0.19
CA VAL A 84 6.42 8.67 -0.93
C VAL A 84 7.32 8.53 -2.15
N CYS A 85 6.73 8.42 -3.33
CA CYS A 85 7.42 8.47 -4.62
C CYS A 85 6.75 9.47 -5.56
N HIS A 86 7.54 10.17 -6.37
CA HIS A 86 7.02 10.85 -7.56
C HIS A 86 7.13 9.89 -8.75
N VAL A 87 5.97 9.43 -9.23
CA VAL A 87 5.83 8.42 -10.30
C VAL A 87 6.09 9.03 -11.69
N GLY A 88 5.97 10.35 -11.81
CA GLY A 88 6.04 11.06 -13.09
C GLY A 88 4.84 11.98 -13.29
N ALA A 89 4.96 12.89 -14.25
CA ALA A 89 3.93 13.88 -14.59
C ALA A 89 3.42 14.66 -13.36
N ARG A 90 2.23 14.33 -12.86
CA ARG A 90 1.59 14.96 -11.69
C ARG A 90 1.27 13.94 -10.59
N ARG A 91 1.79 12.71 -10.70
CA ARG A 91 1.41 11.58 -9.86
C ARG A 91 2.40 11.36 -8.73
N LEU A 92 1.86 11.35 -7.52
CA LEU A 92 2.51 10.85 -6.32
C LEU A 92 1.95 9.48 -5.96
N LEU A 93 2.82 8.62 -5.42
CA LEU A 93 2.45 7.37 -4.78
C LEU A 93 2.81 7.47 -3.30
N PHE A 94 1.86 7.15 -2.45
CA PHE A 94 2.04 7.00 -1.01
C PHE A 94 1.88 5.53 -0.64
N GLN A 95 2.82 5.03 0.16
CA GLN A 95 2.73 3.74 0.84
C GLN A 95 2.61 4.02 2.33
N VAL A 96 1.68 3.35 3.01
CA VAL A 96 1.60 3.34 4.47
C VAL A 96 1.57 1.90 4.95
N GLU A 97 2.47 1.59 5.87
CA GLU A 97 2.61 0.26 6.48
C GLU A 97 1.98 0.25 7.86
N PHE A 98 1.25 -0.82 8.17
CA PHE A 98 0.64 -1.06 9.47
C PHE A 98 1.19 -2.34 10.11
N ALA A 99 1.14 -2.44 11.44
CA ALA A 99 1.65 -3.61 12.17
C ALA A 99 0.80 -4.87 11.96
N GLY A 100 -0.43 -4.71 11.47
CA GLY A 100 -1.34 -5.78 11.10
C GLY A 100 -2.12 -5.42 9.83
N PRO A 101 -3.12 -6.23 9.44
CA PRO A 101 -3.94 -5.97 8.26
C PRO A 101 -4.52 -4.54 8.25
N ALA A 102 -4.41 -3.86 7.11
CA ALA A 102 -4.88 -2.49 6.96
C ALA A 102 -6.41 -2.46 6.81
N VAL A 103 -7.12 -2.48 7.95
CA VAL A 103 -8.58 -2.51 8.01
C VAL A 103 -9.12 -1.22 8.62
N PHE A 104 -9.96 -0.51 7.85
CA PHE A 104 -10.49 0.80 8.24
C PHE A 104 -11.96 0.81 8.64
N THR A 105 -12.60 -0.36 8.73
CA THR A 105 -13.99 -0.46 9.19
C THR A 105 -14.11 0.01 10.64
N GLY A 106 -14.93 1.04 10.88
CA GLY A 106 -15.10 1.64 12.20
C GLY A 106 -13.92 2.48 12.69
N SER A 107 -12.94 2.76 11.83
CA SER A 107 -11.86 3.72 12.08
C SER A 107 -11.80 4.75 10.95
N THR A 108 -11.06 5.82 11.19
CA THR A 108 -10.68 6.80 10.18
C THR A 108 -9.16 6.91 10.18
N PHE A 109 -8.56 6.76 9.01
CA PHE A 109 -7.15 7.05 8.78
C PHE A 109 -7.03 8.29 7.91
N ILE A 110 -6.10 9.19 8.21
CA ILE A 110 -5.90 10.44 7.50
C ILE A 110 -4.42 10.66 7.22
N ILE A 111 -4.10 10.97 5.96
CA ILE A 111 -2.82 11.55 5.54
C ILE A 111 -3.05 13.04 5.41
N TYR A 112 -2.41 13.83 6.27
CA TYR A 112 -2.39 15.29 6.17
C TYR A 112 -1.22 15.68 5.28
N LEU A 113 -1.48 16.41 4.21
CA LEU A 113 -0.50 16.79 3.20
C LEU A 113 -0.40 18.31 3.08
N ASP A 114 0.80 18.83 3.33
CA ASP A 114 1.26 20.15 2.94
C ASP A 114 2.03 19.96 1.61
N MET A 115 1.37 20.30 0.50
CA MET A 115 1.77 19.90 -0.85
C MET A 115 2.75 20.88 -1.50
N ASP A 116 2.74 22.13 -1.06
CA ASP A 116 3.70 23.15 -1.47
C ASP A 116 4.80 23.42 -0.41
N ASN A 117 4.69 22.77 0.75
CA ASN A 117 5.59 22.92 1.90
C ASN A 117 5.67 24.38 2.36
N ASP A 118 4.53 25.07 2.35
CA ASP A 118 4.37 26.45 2.78
C ASP A 118 3.40 26.53 3.99
N PRO A 119 3.89 26.86 5.20
CA PRO A 119 3.03 26.90 6.39
C PRO A 119 1.97 28.02 6.35
N ASP A 120 2.09 28.97 5.42
CA ASP A 120 1.16 30.10 5.26
C ASP A 120 0.02 29.79 4.26
N THR A 121 0.06 28.64 3.56
CA THR A 121 -1.01 28.16 2.68
C THR A 121 -1.88 27.11 3.40
N GLY A 122 -2.96 26.68 2.74
CA GLY A 122 -3.84 25.63 3.28
C GLY A 122 -4.49 25.97 4.64
N ARG A 123 -4.42 25.03 5.57
CA ARG A 123 -4.94 25.18 6.94
C ARG A 123 -4.05 26.13 7.73
N VAL A 124 -4.68 27.03 8.50
CA VAL A 124 -3.99 28.03 9.34
C VAL A 124 -4.12 27.76 10.85
N ASP A 125 -4.55 26.56 11.23
CA ASP A 125 -4.72 26.21 12.64
C ASP A 125 -3.40 25.76 13.31
N PRO A 126 -3.26 25.90 14.64
CA PRO A 126 -1.98 25.66 15.33
C PRO A 126 -1.42 24.24 15.26
N HIS A 127 -2.26 23.25 14.92
CA HIS A 127 -1.87 21.84 14.94
C HIS A 127 -1.66 21.26 13.54
N HIS A 128 -2.27 21.88 12.52
CA HIS A 128 -2.23 21.42 11.13
C HIS A 128 -1.92 22.57 10.17
N GLY A 129 -1.10 23.54 10.58
CA GLY A 129 -0.65 24.64 9.72
C GLY A 129 -0.03 24.13 8.42
N GLY A 130 -0.32 24.76 7.28
CA GLY A 130 0.22 24.41 5.95
C GLY A 130 -0.51 23.27 5.24
N ILE A 131 -1.43 22.54 5.89
CA ILE A 131 -2.07 21.39 5.23
C ILE A 131 -2.99 21.86 4.09
N ASP A 132 -2.68 21.47 2.86
CA ASP A 132 -3.46 21.74 1.65
C ASP A 132 -4.54 20.70 1.42
N VAL A 133 -4.19 19.43 1.63
CA VAL A 133 -5.01 18.27 1.27
C VAL A 133 -5.03 17.28 2.43
N MET A 134 -6.21 16.81 2.80
CA MET A 134 -6.37 15.67 3.70
C MET A 134 -6.88 14.49 2.88
N VAL A 135 -6.12 13.40 2.83
CA VAL A 135 -6.57 12.12 2.27
C VAL A 135 -7.15 11.29 3.40
N SER A 136 -8.46 11.09 3.39
CA SER A 136 -9.20 10.36 4.43
C SER A 136 -9.62 8.98 3.92
N VAL A 137 -9.33 7.96 4.72
CA VAL A 137 -9.71 6.57 4.53
C VAL A 137 -10.66 6.13 5.63
N SER A 138 -11.79 5.53 5.26
CA SER A 138 -12.73 4.91 6.20
C SER A 138 -13.52 3.80 5.53
N GLY A 139 -13.65 2.65 6.19
CA GLY A 139 -14.18 1.43 5.57
C GLY A 139 -13.38 1.08 4.30
N ASP A 140 -14.10 0.92 3.19
CA ASP A 140 -13.47 0.62 1.89
C ASP A 140 -13.30 1.87 1.01
N SER A 141 -13.40 3.07 1.58
CA SER A 141 -13.38 4.33 0.81
C SER A 141 -12.14 5.15 1.11
N VAL A 142 -11.58 5.76 0.08
CA VAL A 142 -10.57 6.82 0.16
C VAL A 142 -11.13 8.10 -0.47
N SER A 143 -10.86 9.26 0.12
CA SER A 143 -11.40 10.55 -0.33
C SER A 143 -10.50 11.72 0.04
N THR A 144 -10.69 12.88 -0.60
CA THR A 144 -9.98 14.12 -0.26
C THR A 144 -10.86 15.18 0.37
N THR A 145 -10.32 15.90 1.34
CA THR A 145 -10.79 17.23 1.77
C THR A 145 -9.71 18.25 1.45
N PHE A 146 -10.11 19.44 1.00
CA PHE A 146 -9.20 20.50 0.55
C PHE A 146 -9.27 21.70 1.48
N HIS A 147 -8.09 22.25 1.75
CA HIS A 147 -7.90 23.48 2.52
C HIS A 147 -7.17 24.55 1.73
N ASN A 148 -6.59 24.18 0.58
CA ASN A 148 -6.09 25.11 -0.42
C ASN A 148 -6.86 24.92 -1.75
N ALA A 149 -7.39 26.02 -2.27
CA ALA A 149 -8.25 26.03 -3.46
C ALA A 149 -7.52 25.58 -4.73
N ASP A 150 -6.19 25.74 -4.78
CA ASP A 150 -5.37 25.36 -5.93
C ASP A 150 -5.40 23.85 -6.19
N TYR A 151 -5.68 23.04 -5.16
CA TYR A 151 -5.76 21.58 -5.25
C TYR A 151 -7.19 21.06 -5.47
N ALA A 152 -8.20 21.85 -5.09
CA ALA A 152 -9.58 21.36 -4.95
C ALA A 152 -10.24 20.90 -6.26
N HIS A 153 -9.78 21.39 -7.41
CA HIS A 153 -10.38 21.10 -8.72
C HIS A 153 -9.55 20.20 -9.62
N THR A 154 -8.30 19.96 -9.26
CA THR A 154 -7.31 19.27 -10.09
C THR A 154 -6.80 17.99 -9.45
N THR A 155 -6.97 17.85 -8.14
CA THR A 155 -6.51 16.66 -7.43
C THR A 155 -7.51 15.52 -7.56
N THR A 156 -7.00 14.36 -7.96
CA THR A 156 -7.72 13.10 -8.07
C THR A 156 -6.88 11.98 -7.51
N LEU A 157 -7.52 10.92 -7.01
CA LEU A 157 -6.81 9.81 -6.39
C LEU A 157 -7.49 8.47 -6.63
N ALA A 158 -6.72 7.42 -6.40
CA ALA A 158 -7.18 6.07 -6.16
C ALA A 158 -6.37 5.48 -5.01
N GLY A 159 -6.91 4.44 -4.38
CA GLY A 159 -6.19 3.69 -3.36
C GLY A 159 -6.50 2.21 -3.44
N THR A 160 -5.66 1.41 -2.82
CA THR A 160 -5.90 -0.03 -2.62
C THR A 160 -5.22 -0.48 -1.35
N VAL A 161 -5.74 -1.55 -0.75
CA VAL A 161 -5.09 -2.27 0.34
C VAL A 161 -4.49 -3.56 -0.20
N ASP A 162 -3.26 -3.85 0.23
CA ASP A 162 -2.60 -5.14 0.05
C ASP A 162 -2.05 -5.63 1.39
N GLY A 163 -2.78 -6.53 2.05
CA GLY A 163 -2.43 -7.03 3.37
C GLY A 163 -2.33 -5.92 4.44
N HIS A 164 -1.10 -5.61 4.83
CA HIS A 164 -0.77 -4.60 5.85
C HIS A 164 -0.32 -3.26 5.24
N LEU A 165 -0.42 -3.12 3.92
CA LEU A 165 -0.06 -1.93 3.18
C LEU A 165 -1.32 -1.23 2.66
N LEU A 166 -1.38 0.08 2.86
CA LEU A 166 -2.25 0.99 2.13
C LEU A 166 -1.43 1.69 1.06
N TRP A 167 -1.91 1.63 -0.18
CA TRP A 167 -1.36 2.36 -1.30
C TRP A 167 -2.34 3.44 -1.75
N VAL A 168 -1.84 4.66 -1.98
CA VAL A 168 -2.63 5.76 -2.52
C VAL A 168 -1.84 6.41 -3.65
N ALA A 169 -2.41 6.40 -4.85
CA ALA A 169 -1.92 7.21 -5.96
C ALA A 169 -2.75 8.49 -6.05
N MET A 170 -2.07 9.63 -6.17
CA MET A 170 -2.71 10.94 -6.23
C MET A 170 -2.10 11.76 -7.35
N ASP A 171 -2.94 12.21 -8.27
CA ASP A 171 -2.59 13.26 -9.22
C ASP A 171 -2.91 14.60 -8.58
N ALA A 172 -1.96 15.52 -8.57
CA ALA A 172 -2.13 16.87 -8.02
C ALA A 172 -1.31 17.91 -8.83
N PRO A 173 -1.61 19.21 -8.72
CA PRO A 173 -0.65 20.25 -9.09
C PRO A 173 0.62 20.07 -8.26
N LEU A 174 1.77 19.92 -8.93
CA LEU A 174 3.07 19.79 -8.27
C LEU A 174 3.97 20.93 -8.72
N SER A 175 4.75 21.47 -7.79
CA SER A 175 5.67 22.59 -8.02
C SER A 175 7.11 22.19 -7.71
N PRO A 176 7.70 21.24 -8.46
CA PRO A 176 9.07 20.80 -8.22
C PRO A 176 10.08 21.93 -8.41
N ARG A 177 11.16 21.87 -7.64
CA ARG A 177 12.30 22.81 -7.71
C ARG A 177 13.60 22.02 -7.74
N ASP A 178 14.48 22.38 -8.67
CA ASP A 178 15.81 21.78 -8.82
C ASP A 178 15.79 20.23 -8.92
N GLY A 179 14.80 19.69 -9.64
CA GLY A 179 14.65 18.25 -9.84
C GLY A 179 14.13 17.47 -8.63
N THR A 180 13.66 18.16 -7.58
CA THR A 180 13.05 17.55 -6.41
C THR A 180 11.70 18.17 -6.09
N LEU A 181 10.89 17.46 -5.32
CA LEU A 181 9.63 17.95 -4.76
C LEU A 181 9.70 17.78 -3.24
N ALA A 182 9.48 18.86 -2.49
CA ALA A 182 9.33 18.82 -1.05
C ALA A 182 7.84 18.85 -0.70
N LEU A 183 7.42 18.00 0.23
CA LEU A 183 6.08 18.02 0.81
C LEU A 183 6.13 17.70 2.31
N GLY A 184 5.27 18.35 3.08
CA GLY A 184 5.06 18.06 4.49
C GLY A 184 3.95 17.01 4.68
N LEU A 185 4.10 16.10 5.64
CA LEU A 185 3.04 15.18 6.01
C LEU A 185 3.07 14.73 7.47
N HIS A 186 1.90 14.37 7.96
CA HIS A 186 1.74 13.51 9.14
C HIS A 186 0.49 12.66 8.99
N LEU A 187 0.44 11.60 9.79
CA LEU A 187 -0.58 10.57 9.72
C LEU A 187 -1.39 10.54 11.00
N LEU A 188 -2.65 10.14 10.90
CA LEU A 188 -3.54 9.96 12.02
C LEU A 188 -4.44 8.75 11.79
N ALA A 189 -4.42 7.79 12.69
CA ALA A 189 -5.39 6.70 12.77
C ALA A 189 -6.23 6.88 14.04
N GLN A 190 -7.55 6.94 13.89
CA GLN A 190 -8.47 7.10 15.02
C GLN A 190 -9.61 6.10 14.95
N ARG A 191 -9.99 5.58 16.12
CA ARG A 191 -11.18 4.74 16.32
C ARG A 191 -11.88 5.18 17.59
N LYS A 192 -13.20 5.40 17.50
CA LYS A 192 -13.98 5.83 18.65
C LYS A 192 -13.94 4.76 19.75
N GLY A 193 -13.47 5.13 20.94
CA GLY A 193 -13.40 4.24 22.10
C GLY A 193 -12.17 3.32 22.15
N GLY A 194 -11.29 3.37 21.15
CA GLY A 194 -10.01 2.67 21.12
C GLY A 194 -8.82 3.62 21.20
N ALA A 195 -7.61 3.05 21.27
CA ALA A 195 -6.38 3.82 21.11
C ALA A 195 -6.29 4.40 19.68
N SER A 196 -5.76 5.61 19.58
CA SER A 196 -5.42 6.26 18.32
C SER A 196 -3.91 6.20 18.09
N ASP A 197 -3.50 6.41 16.85
CA ASP A 197 -2.10 6.49 16.45
C ASP A 197 -1.84 7.72 15.60
N SER A 198 -0.60 8.21 15.59
CA SER A 198 -0.21 9.32 14.75
C SER A 198 1.29 9.40 14.59
N THR A 199 1.74 9.93 13.45
CA THR A 199 3.15 10.31 13.27
C THR A 199 3.37 11.78 13.60
N ARG A 200 4.62 12.14 13.86
CA ARG A 200 5.02 13.55 13.86
C ARG A 200 4.99 14.09 12.43
N HIS A 201 4.80 15.41 12.31
CA HIS A 201 5.03 16.10 11.05
C HIS A 201 6.47 15.89 10.58
N ALA A 202 6.60 15.54 9.31
CA ALA A 202 7.86 15.36 8.62
C ALA A 202 7.78 16.00 7.23
N VAL A 203 8.87 16.61 6.81
CA VAL A 203 9.05 17.07 5.43
C VAL A 203 9.88 16.03 4.70
N VAL A 204 9.36 15.54 3.59
CA VAL A 204 10.07 14.61 2.69
C VAL A 204 10.42 15.33 1.40
N THR A 205 11.63 15.10 0.91
CA THR A 205 12.08 15.56 -0.41
C THR A 205 12.24 14.35 -1.31
N VAL A 206 11.46 14.29 -2.38
CA VAL A 206 11.48 13.19 -3.35
C VAL A 206 12.14 13.63 -4.66
N PRO A 207 12.94 12.76 -5.31
CA PRO A 207 13.46 13.06 -6.64
C PRO A 207 12.34 13.02 -7.68
N VAL A 208 12.32 14.00 -8.58
CA VAL A 208 11.32 14.06 -9.65
C VAL A 208 11.75 13.16 -10.79
N GLN A 209 10.94 12.14 -11.05
CA GLN A 209 11.01 11.36 -12.28
C GLN A 209 10.54 12.21 -13.47
N THR A 210 11.48 12.58 -14.34
CA THR A 210 11.21 13.25 -15.61
C THR A 210 11.25 12.22 -16.74
N ASP A 211 10.50 12.46 -17.82
CA ASP A 211 10.44 11.59 -19.02
C ASP A 211 9.77 10.22 -18.86
N VAL A 212 8.92 10.06 -17.84
CA VAL A 212 8.12 8.84 -17.64
C VAL A 212 6.74 8.99 -18.26
N ALA A 213 6.36 8.04 -19.12
CA ALA A 213 4.99 7.91 -19.60
C ALA A 213 4.12 7.26 -18.53
N VAL A 214 3.44 8.09 -17.72
CA VAL A 214 2.51 7.60 -16.69
C VAL A 214 1.20 7.13 -17.34
N PRO A 215 0.76 5.88 -17.10
CA PRO A 215 -0.53 5.40 -17.59
C PRO A 215 -1.68 6.29 -17.14
N LYS A 216 -2.63 6.53 -18.06
CA LYS A 216 -3.89 7.17 -17.69
C LYS A 216 -4.66 6.22 -16.77
N ALA A 217 -5.07 6.75 -15.62
CA ALA A 217 -5.93 6.06 -14.68
C ALA A 217 -7.21 6.87 -14.48
N ASP A 218 -8.33 6.18 -14.29
CA ASP A 218 -9.62 6.83 -14.02
C ASP A 218 -9.74 7.14 -12.53
N PHE A 219 -9.03 8.19 -12.11
CA PHE A 219 -9.06 8.66 -10.73
C PHE A 219 -10.25 9.59 -10.48
N GLY A 220 -10.84 9.47 -9.29
CA GLY A 220 -11.90 10.36 -8.81
C GLY A 220 -11.44 11.23 -7.65
N ARG A 221 -12.37 11.99 -7.05
CA ARG A 221 -12.14 12.62 -5.72
C ARG A 221 -12.33 11.64 -4.56
N SER A 222 -12.85 10.47 -4.87
CA SER A 222 -12.99 9.34 -3.98
C SER A 222 -12.84 8.05 -4.77
N GLY A 223 -12.39 6.99 -4.12
CA GLY A 223 -12.20 5.67 -4.72
C GLY A 223 -12.54 4.56 -3.75
N SER A 224 -12.71 3.35 -4.30
CA SER A 224 -12.77 2.11 -3.54
C SER A 224 -11.35 1.64 -3.23
N LEU A 225 -11.11 1.18 -2.00
CA LEU A 225 -9.88 0.49 -1.61
C LEU A 225 -9.89 -0.99 -1.98
N ARG A 226 -11.02 -1.52 -2.43
CA ARG A 226 -11.11 -2.92 -2.82
C ARG A 226 -10.21 -3.20 -4.02
N PRO A 227 -9.43 -4.28 -3.99
CA PRO A 227 -8.62 -4.63 -5.13
C PRO A 227 -9.50 -5.01 -6.32
N LEU A 228 -9.03 -4.75 -7.54
CA LEU A 228 -9.75 -5.15 -8.77
C LEU A 228 -10.01 -6.66 -8.83
N THR A 229 -9.23 -7.47 -8.12
CA THR A 229 -9.40 -8.92 -8.01
C THR A 229 -10.68 -9.36 -7.29
N ASP A 230 -11.30 -8.48 -6.50
CA ASP A 230 -12.59 -8.73 -5.84
C ASP A 230 -13.78 -8.60 -6.80
N TYR A 231 -13.53 -8.10 -8.01
CA TYR A 231 -14.57 -7.90 -9.01
C TYR A 231 -14.51 -9.00 -10.08
N ARG A 232 -15.70 -9.50 -10.46
CA ARG A 232 -15.89 -10.47 -11.55
C ARG A 232 -16.86 -9.94 -12.59
N TYR A 233 -16.62 -10.30 -13.84
CA TYR A 233 -17.57 -10.06 -14.92
C TYR A 233 -18.56 -11.22 -14.99
N VAL A 234 -19.80 -10.99 -14.56
CA VAL A 234 -20.87 -12.00 -14.48
C VAL A 234 -22.14 -11.41 -15.09
N ASP A 235 -22.73 -12.12 -16.05
CA ASP A 235 -23.95 -11.72 -16.77
C ASP A 235 -23.87 -10.32 -17.40
N ASP A 236 -22.77 -10.03 -18.09
CA ASP A 236 -22.49 -8.74 -18.70
C ASP A 236 -22.42 -7.55 -17.74
N GLN A 237 -22.18 -7.83 -16.46
CA GLN A 237 -22.03 -6.82 -15.41
C GLN A 237 -20.79 -7.10 -14.56
N VAL A 238 -20.13 -6.02 -14.11
CA VAL A 238 -19.08 -6.12 -13.08
C VAL A 238 -19.76 -6.25 -11.73
N LYS A 239 -19.56 -7.39 -11.06
CA LYS A 239 -20.10 -7.69 -9.72
C LYS A 239 -18.96 -7.84 -8.72
N LEU A 240 -19.22 -7.41 -7.50
CA LEU A 240 -18.37 -7.62 -6.34
C LEU A 240 -18.72 -8.97 -5.71
N GLU A 241 -17.73 -9.82 -5.45
CA GLU A 241 -17.91 -11.16 -4.86
C GLU A 241 -17.07 -11.36 -3.61
#